data_AF-A0A1V5G4L8-F1
#
_entry.id   AF-A0A1V5G4L8-F1
#
_cell.length_a   1.000
_cell.length_b   1.000
_cell.length_c   1.000
_cell.angle_alpha   90.00
_cell.angle_beta   90.00
_cell.angle_gamma   90.00
#
_symmetry.space_group_name_H-M   'P 1'
#
loop_
_entity.id
_entity.type
_entity.pdbx_description
1 polymer ?
#
loop_
_entity_poly.entity_id
_entity_poly.type
_entity_poly.pdbx_seq_one_letter_code
_entity_poly.pdbx_strand_id
1 'polypeptide(L)'
;MLNKKIALHYQPEIATFYEMLSGFVVVTIYLLISKGSFSFVLMPTSNDLIFLLILGIVCTAFAFSATVKIMQKLSAYQVVLAINLEPVYGIIAAYFIFGESEQMTTEFYIGAAIIILSVVLYTFIKNRNKQQPESYA
;
A
#
# COMPACT_ATOMS: atom_id res chain seq x y z
N MET A 1 3.43 -2.91 13.47
CA MET A 1 3.16 -2.86 14.93
C MET A 1 3.89 -1.71 15.63
N LEU A 2 5.11 -1.35 15.22
CA LEU A 2 5.87 -0.25 15.84
C LEU A 2 5.19 1.13 15.65
N ASN A 3 4.72 1.46 14.44
CA ASN A 3 4.02 2.73 14.16
C ASN A 3 2.77 2.95 15.02
N LYS A 4 2.01 1.89 15.35
CA LYS A 4 0.85 2.02 16.24
C LYS A 4 1.24 2.42 17.66
N LYS A 5 2.36 1.90 18.20
CA LYS A 5 2.85 2.25 19.54
C LYS A 5 3.38 3.69 19.59
N ILE A 6 4.02 4.17 18.52
CA ILE A 6 4.60 5.53 18.45
C ILE A 6 3.51 6.58 18.17
N ALA A 7 2.52 6.26 17.32
CA ALA A 7 1.39 7.15 17.00
C ALA A 7 0.43 7.39 18.17
N LEU A 8 0.56 6.65 19.29
CA LEU A 8 -0.20 6.89 20.52
C LEU A 8 0.42 7.97 21.42
N HIS A 9 1.71 8.30 21.25
CA HIS A 9 2.43 9.29 22.07
C HIS A 9 2.88 10.53 21.29
N TYR A 10 2.99 10.46 19.96
CA TYR A 10 3.41 11.56 19.09
C TYR A 10 2.35 11.91 18.05
N GLN A 11 2.36 13.18 17.60
CA GLN A 11 1.50 13.61 16.48
C GLN A 11 1.82 12.75 15.24
N PRO A 12 0.82 12.05 14.68
CA PRO A 12 1.02 11.07 13.60
C PRO A 12 1.62 11.71 12.34
N GLU A 13 1.33 12.99 12.11
CA GLU A 13 1.86 13.77 11.00
C GLU A 13 3.40 13.94 11.08
N ILE A 14 3.95 14.17 12.28
CA ILE A 14 5.40 14.31 12.48
C ILE A 14 6.10 12.97 12.31
N ALA A 15 5.52 11.89 12.82
CA ALA A 15 6.08 10.54 12.68
C ALA A 15 6.17 10.13 11.20
N THR A 16 5.09 10.33 10.43
CA THR A 16 5.07 10.05 8.99
C THR A 16 6.09 10.89 8.22
N PHE A 17 6.30 12.15 8.58
CA PHE A 17 7.30 13.01 7.94
C PHE A 17 8.72 12.43 8.07
N TYR A 18 9.12 12.03 9.28
CA TYR A 18 10.42 11.41 9.51
C TYR A 18 10.57 10.06 8.82
N GLU A 19 9.50 9.26 8.76
CA GLU A 19 9.49 7.96 8.07
C GLU A 19 9.74 8.14 6.56
N MET A 20 8.99 9.04 5.91
CA MET A 20 9.17 9.38 4.49
C MET A 20 10.55 9.98 4.20
N LEU A 21 11.03 10.88 5.05
CA LEU A 21 12.36 11.49 4.91
C LEU A 21 13.48 10.44 5.05
N SER A 22 13.37 9.53 6.01
CA SER A 22 14.34 8.46 6.20
C SER A 22 14.37 7.52 5.00
N GLY A 23 13.21 7.18 4.44
CA GLY A 23 13.10 6.39 3.20
C GLY A 23 13.81 7.06 2.03
N PHE A 24 13.57 8.37 1.84
CA PHE A 24 14.24 9.15 0.80
C PHE A 24 15.76 9.15 0.97
N VAL A 25 16.27 9.40 2.19
CA VAL A 25 17.70 9.44 2.47
C VAL A 25 18.35 8.07 2.25
N VAL A 26 17.73 7.00 2.77
CA VAL A 26 18.26 5.63 2.62
C VAL A 26 18.31 5.21 1.15
N VAL A 27 17.22 5.43 0.40
CA VAL A 27 17.18 5.12 -1.04
C VAL A 27 18.21 5.94 -1.81
N THR A 28 18.35 7.24 -1.50
CA THR A 28 19.35 8.10 -2.15
C THR A 28 20.77 7.61 -1.89
N ILE A 29 21.12 7.31 -0.63
CA ILE A 29 22.44 6.77 -0.27
C ILE A 29 22.68 5.42 -0.96
N TYR A 30 21.69 4.53 -0.98
CA TYR A 30 21.78 3.24 -1.65
C TYR A 30 22.07 3.39 -3.16
N LEU A 31 21.39 4.31 -3.83
CA LEU A 31 21.60 4.60 -5.24
C LEU A 31 23.00 5.19 -5.51
N LEU A 32 23.48 6.06 -4.62
CA LEU A 32 24.83 6.65 -4.74
C LEU A 32 25.94 5.59 -4.57
N ILE A 33 25.80 4.68 -3.61
CA ILE A 33 26.79 3.63 -3.33
C ILE A 33 26.77 2.53 -4.40
N SER A 34 25.60 2.21 -4.95
CA SER A 34 25.44 1.12 -5.92
C SER A 34 26.14 1.38 -7.27
N LYS A 35 26.79 2.54 -7.47
CA LYS A 35 27.47 2.95 -8.72
C LYS A 35 26.62 2.60 -9.95
N GLY A 36 25.31 2.86 -9.86
CA GLY A 36 24.32 2.33 -10.78
C GLY A 36 24.66 2.65 -12.23
N SER A 37 24.53 1.66 -13.11
CA SER A 37 24.44 1.87 -14.55
C SER A 37 23.20 2.73 -14.85
N PHE A 38 23.32 4.05 -14.67
CA PHE A 38 22.27 5.04 -14.93
C PHE A 38 22.02 5.26 -16.43
N SER A 39 22.55 4.40 -17.31
CA SER A 39 22.38 4.51 -18.76
C SER A 39 20.92 4.46 -19.23
N PHE A 40 19.96 4.10 -18.37
CA PHE A 40 18.55 4.02 -18.69
C PHE A 40 17.63 4.92 -17.84
N VAL A 41 18.15 5.80 -16.98
CA VAL A 41 17.25 6.78 -16.34
C VAL A 41 16.96 7.87 -17.35
N LEU A 42 15.90 7.64 -18.16
CA LEU A 42 15.29 8.68 -18.97
C LEU A 42 15.00 9.86 -18.05
N MET A 43 15.56 11.02 -18.38
CA MET A 43 15.22 12.26 -17.70
C MET A 43 13.70 12.45 -17.85
N PRO A 44 12.94 12.54 -16.74
CA PRO A 44 11.50 12.68 -16.81
C PRO A 44 11.15 13.97 -17.56
N THR A 45 10.17 13.88 -18.45
CA THR A 45 9.64 15.06 -19.15
C THR A 45 8.89 15.94 -18.17
N SER A 46 8.59 17.18 -18.56
CA SER A 46 7.83 18.12 -17.70
C SER A 46 6.47 17.57 -17.28
N ASN A 47 5.84 16.73 -18.10
CA ASN A 47 4.57 16.08 -17.78
C ASN A 47 4.73 14.96 -16.75
N ASP A 48 5.81 14.17 -16.87
CA ASP A 48 6.14 13.11 -15.90
C ASP A 48 6.40 13.71 -14.52
N LEU A 49 7.05 14.88 -14.45
CA LEU A 49 7.26 15.59 -13.18
C LEU A 49 5.95 15.99 -12.50
N ILE A 50 4.94 16.41 -13.27
CA ILE A 50 3.62 16.77 -12.72
C ILE A 50 2.94 15.52 -12.15
N PHE A 51 2.93 14.41 -12.89
CA PHE A 51 2.35 13.16 -12.40
C PHE A 51 3.10 12.58 -11.20
N LEU A 52 4.44 12.67 -11.19
CA LEU A 52 5.26 12.25 -10.05
C LEU A 52 4.98 13.11 -8.81
N LEU A 53 4.78 14.42 -8.96
CA LEU A 53 4.38 15.28 -7.86
C LEU A 53 3.00 14.93 -7.32
N ILE A 54 2.02 14.70 -8.20
CA ILE A 54 0.66 14.29 -7.79
C ILE A 54 0.71 12.94 -7.06
N LEU A 55 1.40 11.95 -7.62
CA LEU A 55 1.56 10.62 -7.04
C LEU A 55 2.24 10.70 -5.67
N GLY A 56 3.37 11.40 -5.57
CA GLY A 56 4.16 11.52 -4.34
C GLY A 56 3.43 12.28 -3.23
N ILE A 57 2.72 13.36 -3.55
CA ILE A 57 2.04 14.19 -2.55
C ILE A 57 0.68 13.58 -2.19
N VAL A 58 -0.20 13.40 -3.17
CA VAL A 58 -1.60 13.00 -2.93
C VAL A 58 -1.67 11.51 -2.62
N CYS A 59 -1.08 10.69 -3.48
CA CYS A 59 -1.26 9.24 -3.41
C CYS A 59 -0.32 8.57 -2.39
N THR A 60 0.85 9.16 -2.11
CA THR A 60 1.80 8.62 -1.13
C THR A 60 1.74 9.37 0.20
N ALA A 61 2.16 10.65 0.24
CA ALA A 61 2.32 11.36 1.51
C ALA A 61 0.99 11.56 2.26
N PHE A 62 -0.05 12.05 1.58
CA PHE A 62 -1.36 12.28 2.19
C PHE A 62 -2.07 10.97 2.55
N ALA A 63 -2.13 10.00 1.62
CA ALA A 63 -2.77 8.71 1.88
C ALA A 63 -2.10 7.95 3.03
N PHE A 64 -0.77 7.96 3.10
CA PHE A 64 -0.02 7.31 4.19
C PHE A 64 -0.23 8.03 5.52
N SER A 65 -0.18 9.36 5.54
CA SER A 65 -0.49 10.15 6.75
C SER A 65 -1.91 9.88 7.27
N ALA A 66 -2.90 9.85 6.37
CA ALA A 66 -4.28 9.49 6.70
C ALA A 66 -4.36 8.06 7.26
N THR A 67 -3.64 7.11 6.67
CA THR A 67 -3.58 5.71 7.14
C THR A 67 -3.02 5.61 8.57
N VAL A 68 -1.94 6.33 8.88
CA VAL A 68 -1.37 6.38 10.25
C VAL A 68 -2.36 7.01 11.25
N LYS A 69 -3.09 8.06 10.83
CA LYS A 69 -4.15 8.68 11.65
C LYS A 69 -5.32 7.72 11.88
N ILE A 70 -5.71 6.94 10.87
CA ILE A 70 -6.75 5.91 10.98
C ILE A 70 -6.32 4.81 11.95
N MET A 71 -5.04 4.44 12.01
CA MET A 71 -4.53 3.45 12.98
C MET A 71 -4.66 3.89 14.45
N GLN A 72 -4.97 5.17 14.73
CA GLN A 72 -5.33 5.64 16.08
C GLN A 72 -6.79 5.29 16.44
N LYS A 73 -7.69 5.19 15.46
CA LYS A 73 -9.13 4.89 15.65
C LYS A 73 -9.47 3.44 15.36
N LEU A 74 -8.75 2.80 14.44
CA LEU A 74 -8.89 1.40 14.06
C LEU A 74 -7.65 0.61 14.49
N SER A 75 -7.83 -0.68 14.78
CA SER A 75 -6.69 -1.54 15.06
C SER A 75 -5.79 -1.65 13.83
N ALA A 76 -4.46 -1.74 14.04
CA ALA A 76 -3.51 -2.00 12.95
C ALA A 76 -3.89 -3.27 12.14
N TYR A 77 -4.55 -4.24 12.76
CA TYR A 77 -5.10 -5.40 12.07
C TYR A 77 -6.17 -5.02 11.04
N GLN A 78 -7.12 -4.15 11.38
CA GLN A 78 -8.20 -3.74 10.49
C GLN A 78 -7.65 -2.95 9.30
N VAL A 79 -6.67 -2.08 9.53
CA VAL A 79 -6.00 -1.32 8.46
C VAL A 79 -5.26 -2.26 7.51
N VAL A 80 -4.49 -3.22 8.03
CA VAL A 80 -3.81 -4.21 7.18
C VAL A 80 -4.79 -5.12 6.45
N LEU A 81 -5.93 -5.46 7.06
CA LEU A 81 -6.98 -6.22 6.38
C LEU A 81 -7.58 -5.43 5.21
N ALA A 82 -7.82 -4.13 5.39
CA ALA A 82 -8.31 -3.25 4.32
C ALA A 82 -7.29 -3.11 3.17
N ILE A 83 -6.00 -2.99 3.49
CA ILE A 83 -4.93 -2.96 2.46
C ILE A 83 -4.87 -4.29 1.70
N ASN A 84 -5.01 -5.43 2.39
CA ASN A 84 -5.04 -6.73 1.70
C ASN A 84 -6.26 -6.92 0.79
N LEU A 85 -7.31 -6.08 0.91
CA LEU A 85 -8.45 -6.05 0.00
C LEU A 85 -8.24 -5.13 -1.21
N GLU A 86 -7.16 -4.34 -1.25
CA GLU A 86 -6.75 -3.53 -2.40
C GLU A 86 -6.82 -4.30 -3.74
N PRO A 87 -6.27 -5.52 -3.88
CA PRO A 87 -6.41 -6.28 -5.13
C PRO A 87 -7.86 -6.58 -5.51
N VAL A 88 -8.75 -6.86 -4.54
CA VAL A 88 -10.16 -7.14 -4.80
C VAL A 88 -10.88 -5.88 -5.26
N TYR A 89 -10.65 -4.75 -4.60
CA TYR A 89 -11.21 -3.46 -5.02
C TYR A 89 -10.68 -3.02 -6.38
N GLY A 90 -9.40 -3.29 -6.68
CA GLY A 90 -8.79 -3.03 -7.98
C GLY A 90 -9.49 -3.79 -9.11
N ILE A 91 -9.81 -5.08 -8.91
CA ILE A 91 -10.54 -5.89 -9.89
C ILE A 91 -11.97 -5.35 -10.10
N ILE A 92 -12.67 -5.01 -9.02
CA ILE A 92 -14.03 -4.44 -9.10
C ILE A 92 -14.01 -3.09 -9.83
N ALA A 93 -13.07 -2.20 -9.48
CA ALA A 93 -12.93 -0.90 -10.12
C ALA A 93 -12.56 -1.02 -11.60
N ALA A 94 -11.67 -1.96 -11.95
CA ALA A 94 -11.31 -2.24 -13.33
C ALA A 94 -12.54 -2.67 -14.16
N TYR A 95 -13.39 -3.55 -13.61
CA TYR A 95 -14.64 -3.95 -14.26
C TYR A 95 -15.57 -2.76 -14.55
N PHE A 96 -15.71 -1.81 -13.62
CA PHE A 96 -16.56 -0.63 -13.81
C PHE A 96 -15.96 0.44 -14.73
N ILE A 97 -14.63 0.66 -14.69
CA ILE A 97 -13.96 1.72 -15.45
C ILE A 97 -13.72 1.29 -16.91
N PHE A 98 -13.31 0.04 -17.14
CA PHE A 98 -12.99 -0.51 -18.46
C PHE A 98 -14.16 -1.29 -19.09
N GLY A 99 -15.38 -1.10 -18.57
CA GLY A 99 -16.59 -1.87 -18.90
C GLY A 99 -16.74 -2.23 -20.38
N GLU A 100 -16.96 -3.52 -20.63
CA GLU A 100 -17.22 -4.18 -21.93
C GLU A 100 -16.21 -3.98 -23.08
N SER A 101 -15.29 -3.01 -23.04
CA SER A 101 -14.43 -2.70 -24.20
C SER A 101 -13.25 -3.65 -24.38
N GLU A 102 -12.89 -4.43 -23.36
CA GLU A 102 -12.02 -5.59 -23.51
C GLU A 102 -12.76 -6.79 -22.90
N GLN A 103 -13.21 -7.72 -23.75
CA GLN A 103 -13.47 -9.08 -23.28
C GLN A 103 -12.14 -9.61 -22.78
N MET A 104 -11.91 -9.46 -21.48
CA MET A 104 -10.67 -9.89 -20.85
C MET A 104 -10.57 -11.40 -21.08
N THR A 105 -9.44 -11.84 -21.61
CA THR A 105 -9.26 -13.23 -22.05
C THR A 105 -9.64 -14.22 -20.95
N THR A 106 -9.98 -15.45 -21.32
CA THR A 106 -10.29 -16.52 -20.33
C THR A 106 -9.21 -16.63 -19.24
N GLU A 107 -7.95 -16.36 -19.60
CA GLU A 107 -6.80 -16.31 -18.69
C GLU A 107 -6.92 -15.21 -17.63
N PHE A 108 -7.41 -14.02 -17.98
CA PHE A 108 -7.67 -12.95 -17.02
C PHE A 108 -8.72 -13.36 -15.99
N TYR A 109 -9.82 -14.00 -16.42
CA TYR A 109 -10.86 -14.47 -15.49
C TYR A 109 -10.33 -15.54 -14.53
N ILE A 110 -9.47 -16.44 -15.00
CA ILE A 110 -8.80 -17.44 -14.15
C ILE A 110 -7.86 -16.74 -13.16
N GLY A 111 -7.04 -15.78 -13.61
CA GLY A 111 -6.15 -15.00 -12.76
C GLY A 111 -6.89 -14.20 -11.70
N ALA A 112 -7.97 -13.51 -12.08
CA ALA A 112 -8.85 -12.78 -11.17
C ALA A 112 -9.48 -13.71 -10.13
N ALA A 113 -9.97 -14.88 -10.56
CA ALA A 113 -10.52 -15.89 -9.65
C ALA A 113 -9.49 -16.40 -8.63
N ILE A 114 -8.25 -16.66 -9.05
CA ILE A 114 -7.16 -17.09 -8.15
C ILE A 114 -6.83 -16.01 -7.11
N ILE A 115 -6.75 -14.74 -7.52
CA ILE A 115 -6.45 -13.62 -6.62
C ILE A 115 -7.60 -13.46 -5.60
N ILE A 116 -8.85 -13.44 -6.06
CA ILE A 116 -10.02 -13.32 -5.18
C ILE A 116 -10.07 -14.50 -4.20
N LEU A 117 -9.90 -15.73 -4.69
CA LEU A 117 -9.93 -16.93 -3.84
C LEU A 117 -8.82 -16.88 -2.78
N SER A 118 -7.61 -16.47 -3.16
CA SER A 118 -6.47 -16.36 -2.24
C SER A 118 -6.72 -15.34 -1.13
N VAL A 119 -7.28 -14.17 -1.47
CA VAL A 119 -7.62 -13.12 -0.50
C VAL A 119 -8.76 -13.55 0.42
N VAL A 120 -9.80 -14.20 -0.12
CA VAL A 120 -10.94 -14.71 0.67
C VAL A 120 -10.49 -15.82 1.61
N LEU A 121 -9.71 -16.79 1.13
CA LEU A 121 -9.15 -17.87 1.97
C LEU A 121 -8.27 -17.31 3.07
N TYR A 122 -7.35 -16.39 2.75
CA TYR A 122 -6.52 -15.72 3.74
C TYR A 122 -7.37 -15.02 4.80
N THR A 123 -8.41 -14.30 4.38
CA THR A 123 -9.31 -13.59 5.29
C THR A 123 -10.10 -14.56 6.17
N PHE A 124 -10.60 -15.67 5.62
CA PHE A 124 -11.41 -16.66 6.32
C PHE A 124 -10.58 -17.45 7.36
N ILE A 125 -9.39 -17.91 6.99
CA ILE A 125 -8.46 -18.61 7.89
C ILE A 125 -8.05 -17.70 9.05
N LYS A 126 -7.72 -16.44 8.75
CA LYS A 126 -7.31 -15.46 9.77
C LYS A 126 -8.46 -15.10 10.73
N ASN A 127 -9.69 -15.02 10.24
CA ASN A 127 -10.87 -14.80 11.11
C ASN A 127 -11.14 -16.00 12.03
N ARG A 128 -10.85 -17.24 11.60
CA ARG A 128 -10.96 -18.42 12.46
C ARG A 128 -9.88 -18.46 13.55
N ASN A 129 -8.65 -18.05 13.25
CA ASN A 129 -7.56 -18.03 14.24
C ASN A 129 -7.68 -16.89 15.27
N LYS A 130 -8.56 -15.92 15.07
CA LYS A 130 -8.90 -14.89 16.06
C LYS A 130 -9.78 -15.37 17.23
N GLN A 131 -10.20 -16.64 17.24
CA GLN A 131 -10.92 -17.25 18.37
C GLN A 131 -9.99 -17.93 19.40
N GLN A 132 -8.66 -17.77 19.29
CA GLN A 132 -7.76 -18.10 20.39
C GLN A 132 -7.38 -16.80 21.11
N PRO A 133 -7.85 -16.56 22.35
CA PRO A 133 -7.38 -15.43 23.13
C PRO A 133 -5.88 -15.62 23.36
N GLU A 134 -5.08 -14.64 22.92
CA GLU A 134 -3.68 -14.53 23.33
C GLU A 134 -3.68 -14.40 24.86
N SER A 135 -3.37 -15.51 25.53
CA SER A 135 -3.15 -15.58 26.97
C SER A 135 -1.91 -14.74 27.28
N TYR A 136 -2.12 -13.59 27.92
CA TYR A 136 -1.06 -12.78 28.49
C TYR A 136 -0.28 -13.60 29.52
N ALA A 137 1.02 -13.78 29.30
CA ALA A 137 2.02 -14.12 30.29
C ALA A 137 3.27 -13.26 30.03
#